data_AF-A0A645E0A0-F1
#
_entry.id   AF-A0A645E0A0-F1
#
_cell.length_a   1.000
_cell.length_b   1.000
_cell.length_c   1.000
_cell.angle_alpha   90.00
_cell.angle_beta   90.00
_cell.angle_gamma   90.00
#
_symmetry.space_group_name_H-M   'P 1'
#
loop_
_entity.id
_entity.type
_entity.pdbx_description
1 polymer ?
#
loop_
_entity_poly.entity_id
_entity_poly.type
_entity_poly.pdbx_seq_one_letter_code
_entity_poly.pdbx_strand_id
1 'polypeptide(L)'
;MEPPEGVDKKYFYLSISLLDYLYWVGGTALGGLLGDFIPFDTAGLDFALTALFVVLFMEQWKKRENRAAGLIGIIATAACLLAFGPDNLVIPAMLAIVAILLTGRKKLCT
;
A
#
# COMPACT_ATOMS: atom_id res chain seq x y z
N MET A 1 10.98 -9.42 -15.98
CA MET A 1 12.27 -8.91 -16.48
C MET A 1 13.30 -9.97 -16.15
N GLU A 2 13.59 -10.87 -17.08
CA GLU A 2 14.70 -11.80 -16.88
C GLU A 2 16.03 -11.06 -17.09
N PRO A 3 17.01 -11.24 -16.20
CA PRO A 3 18.30 -10.61 -16.35
C PRO A 3 19.00 -11.15 -17.62
N PRO A 4 19.58 -10.28 -18.47
CA PRO A 4 20.27 -10.70 -19.69
C PRO A 4 21.43 -11.65 -19.38
N GLU A 5 21.66 -12.62 -20.28
CA GLU A 5 22.66 -13.68 -20.09
C GLU A 5 24.07 -13.08 -19.93
N GLY A 6 24.70 -13.36 -18.79
CA GLY A 6 26.06 -12.90 -18.44
C GLY A 6 26.14 -11.84 -17.33
N VAL A 7 25.01 -11.28 -16.88
CA VAL A 7 24.98 -10.35 -15.74
C VAL A 7 24.59 -11.10 -14.47
N ASP A 8 25.40 -10.93 -13.41
CA ASP A 8 25.13 -11.53 -12.11
C ASP A 8 23.79 -11.01 -11.57
N LYS A 9 22.83 -11.93 -11.41
CA LYS A 9 21.43 -11.64 -11.04
C LYS A 9 21.36 -10.78 -9.79
N LYS A 10 22.29 -10.96 -8.85
CA LYS A 10 22.31 -10.25 -7.57
C LYS A 10 22.55 -8.77 -7.77
N TYR A 11 23.53 -8.40 -8.60
CA TYR A 11 23.85 -7.00 -8.89
C TYR A 11 22.78 -6.33 -9.76
N PHE A 12 22.15 -7.07 -10.67
CA PHE A 12 21.04 -6.56 -11.48
C PHE A 12 19.84 -6.17 -10.63
N TYR A 13 19.37 -7.08 -9.75
CA TYR A 13 18.26 -6.77 -8.85
C TYR A 13 18.62 -5.69 -7.83
N LEU A 14 19.85 -5.70 -7.29
CA LEU A 14 20.30 -4.68 -6.34
C LEU A 14 20.30 -3.29 -6.98
N SER A 15 20.76 -3.18 -8.23
CA SER A 15 20.73 -1.90 -8.97
C SER A 15 19.30 -1.42 -9.20
N ILE A 16 18.39 -2.31 -9.62
CA ILE A 16 16.97 -1.94 -9.83
C ILE A 16 16.35 -1.46 -8.52
N SER A 17 16.50 -2.22 -7.43
CA SER A 17 15.95 -1.84 -6.12
C SER A 17 16.56 -0.55 -5.59
N LEU A 18 17.86 -0.32 -5.81
CA LEU A 18 18.53 0.92 -5.41
C LEU A 18 18.00 2.12 -6.20
N LEU A 19 17.86 1.98 -7.52
CA LEU A 19 17.34 3.05 -8.38
C LEU A 19 15.87 3.36 -8.04
N ASP A 20 15.05 2.33 -7.81
CA ASP A 20 13.66 2.50 -7.37
C ASP A 20 13.56 3.24 -6.05
N TYR A 21 14.40 2.86 -5.07
CA TYR A 21 14.46 3.54 -3.78
C TYR A 21 14.94 5.00 -3.90
N LEU A 22 15.99 5.26 -4.68
CA LEU A 22 16.48 6.62 -4.91
C LEU A 22 15.45 7.48 -5.66
N TYR A 23 14.74 6.92 -6.63
CA TYR A 23 13.66 7.61 -7.33
C TYR A 23 12.50 7.93 -6.38
N TRP A 24 12.12 6.98 -5.52
CA TRP A 24 11.08 7.17 -4.51
C TRP A 24 11.45 8.24 -3.48
N VAL A 25 12.63 8.12 -2.88
CA VAL A 25 13.12 9.08 -1.87
C VAL A 25 13.36 10.45 -2.50
N GLY A 26 13.97 10.50 -3.69
CA GLY A 26 14.19 11.74 -4.41
C GLY A 26 12.89 12.44 -4.77
N GLY A 27 11.92 11.70 -5.35
CA GLY A 27 10.61 12.22 -5.73
C GLY A 27 9.80 12.71 -4.54
N THR A 28 9.80 11.98 -3.42
CA THR A 28 9.10 12.38 -2.19
C THR A 28 9.75 13.59 -1.52
N ALA A 29 11.08 13.63 -1.43
CA ALA A 29 11.79 14.79 -0.88
C ALA A 29 11.58 16.04 -1.72
N LEU A 30 11.66 15.91 -3.04
CA LEU A 30 11.49 17.01 -3.99
C LEU A 30 10.03 17.48 -4.04
N GLY A 31 9.07 16.57 -3.97
CA GLY A 31 7.64 16.88 -3.84
C GLY A 31 7.30 17.57 -2.51
N GLY A 32 7.93 17.18 -1.40
CA GLY A 32 7.76 17.86 -0.10
C GLY A 32 8.37 19.26 -0.09
N LEU A 33 9.57 19.43 -0.67
CA LEU A 33 10.25 20.72 -0.77
C LEU A 33 9.55 21.70 -1.72
N LEU A 34 9.07 21.21 -2.87
CA LEU A 34 8.34 22.04 -3.84
C LEU A 34 6.86 22.20 -3.47
N GLY A 35 6.32 21.38 -2.57
CA GLY A 35 4.92 21.43 -2.14
C GLY A 35 4.54 22.77 -1.51
N ASP A 36 5.44 23.39 -0.74
CA ASP A 36 5.21 24.71 -0.13
C ASP A 36 5.27 25.88 -1.14
N PHE A 37 5.92 25.67 -2.30
CA PHE A 37 6.11 26.73 -3.30
C PHE A 37 4.99 26.78 -4.34
N ILE A 38 4.16 25.74 -4.45
CA ILE A 38 3.07 25.72 -5.41
C ILE A 38 1.76 26.02 -4.67
N PRO A 39 1.09 27.15 -4.94
CA PRO A 39 -0.25 27.42 -4.44
C PRO A 39 -1.24 26.52 -5.19
N PHE A 40 -1.20 25.22 -4.92
CA PHE A 40 -2.19 24.29 -5.41
C PHE A 40 -3.44 24.45 -4.57
N ASP A 41 -4.52 24.86 -5.21
CA ASP A 41 -5.85 24.70 -4.66
C ASP A 41 -6.08 23.19 -4.49
N THR A 42 -6.11 22.72 -3.24
CA THR A 42 -6.29 21.29 -2.91
C THR A 42 -7.68 20.78 -3.30
N ALA A 43 -8.58 21.65 -3.78
CA ALA A 43 -9.87 21.29 -4.31
C ALA A 43 -9.72 20.31 -5.51
N GLY A 44 -10.00 19.04 -5.23
CA GLY A 44 -9.92 17.93 -6.20
C GLY A 44 -8.94 16.84 -5.78
N LEU A 45 -7.97 17.15 -4.91
CA LEU A 45 -7.04 16.16 -4.38
C LEU A 45 -7.76 15.18 -3.43
N ASP A 46 -8.71 15.66 -2.63
CA ASP A 46 -9.59 14.82 -1.79
C ASP A 46 -10.45 13.86 -2.63
N PHE A 47 -10.90 14.31 -3.81
CA PHE A 47 -11.66 13.47 -4.73
C PHE A 47 -10.76 12.38 -5.35
N ALA A 48 -9.55 12.74 -5.78
CA ALA A 48 -8.60 11.78 -6.32
C ALA A 48 -8.17 10.73 -5.28
N LEU A 49 -7.90 11.15 -4.04
CA LEU A 49 -7.52 10.26 -2.95
C LEU A 49 -8.64 9.26 -2.61
N THR A 50 -9.88 9.74 -2.49
CA THR A 50 -11.03 8.86 -2.23
C THR A 50 -11.28 7.89 -3.39
N ALA A 51 -11.19 8.37 -4.64
CA ALA A 51 -11.30 7.51 -5.82
C ALA A 51 -10.21 6.44 -5.87
N LEU A 52 -8.96 6.77 -5.51
CA LEU A 52 -7.86 5.81 -5.42
C LEU A 52 -8.18 4.68 -4.43
N PHE A 53 -8.64 5.01 -3.23
CA PHE A 53 -9.05 4.00 -2.25
C PHE A 53 -10.19 3.11 -2.76
N VAL A 54 -11.20 3.70 -3.40
CA VAL A 54 -12.34 2.96 -3.98
C VAL A 54 -11.88 2.02 -5.09
N VAL A 55 -11.01 2.48 -6.00
CA VAL A 55 -10.48 1.66 -7.09
C VAL A 55 -9.64 0.51 -6.54
N LEU A 56 -8.73 0.77 -5.58
CA LEU A 56 -7.94 -0.28 -4.94
C LEU A 56 -8.82 -1.32 -4.26
N PHE A 57 -9.86 -0.89 -3.55
CA PHE A 57 -10.83 -1.79 -2.94
C PHE A 57 -11.58 -2.63 -3.99
N MET A 58 -12.00 -2.01 -5.09
CA MET A 58 -12.68 -2.69 -6.19
C MET A 58 -11.77 -3.72 -6.87
N GLU A 59 -10.48 -3.41 -7.07
CA GLU A 59 -9.50 -4.36 -7.59
C GLU A 59 -9.32 -5.58 -6.66
N GLN A 60 -9.27 -5.34 -5.35
CA GLN A 60 -9.20 -6.41 -4.34
C GLN A 60 -10.46 -7.29 -4.35
N TRP A 61 -11.64 -6.72 -4.62
CA TRP A 61 -12.90 -7.45 -4.74
C TRP A 61 -12.98 -8.30 -6.03
N LYS A 62 -12.38 -7.80 -7.12
CA LYS A 62 -12.38 -8.45 -8.43
C LYS A 62 -11.59 -9.77 -8.42
N LYS A 63 -10.46 -9.82 -7.70
CA LYS A 63 -9.65 -11.06 -7.55
C LYS A 63 -10.28 -12.00 -6.53
N ARG A 64 -10.75 -13.17 -6.99
CA ARG A 64 -11.49 -14.15 -6.17
C ARG A 64 -10.71 -14.64 -4.93
N GLU A 65 -9.39 -14.73 -5.04
CA GLU A 65 -8.47 -15.10 -3.95
C GLU A 65 -8.33 -14.00 -2.87
N ASN A 66 -8.48 -12.73 -3.26
CA ASN A 66 -8.34 -11.56 -2.37
C ASN A 66 -9.66 -11.09 -1.75
N ARG A 67 -10.79 -11.71 -2.10
CA ARG A 67 -12.10 -11.36 -1.50
C ARG A 67 -12.12 -11.59 0.01
N ALA A 68 -11.47 -12.67 0.47
CA ALA A 68 -11.30 -12.93 1.89
C ALA A 68 -10.48 -11.82 2.57
N ALA A 69 -9.41 -11.35 1.92
CA ALA A 69 -8.58 -10.25 2.41
C ALA A 69 -9.37 -8.92 2.49
N GLY A 70 -10.21 -8.63 1.49
CA GLY A 70 -11.10 -7.45 1.51
C GLY A 70 -12.11 -7.50 2.65
N LEU A 71 -12.74 -8.66 2.89
CA LEU A 71 -13.70 -8.84 3.98
C LEU A 71 -13.02 -8.72 5.35
N ILE A 72 -11.84 -9.33 5.50
CA ILE A 72 -11.01 -9.24 6.71
C ILE A 72 -10.62 -7.78 6.98
N GLY A 73 -10.23 -7.03 5.95
CA GLY A 73 -9.89 -5.62 6.06
C GLY A 73 -11.06 -4.78 6.58
N ILE A 74 -12.28 -5.00 6.06
CA ILE A 74 -13.49 -4.30 6.53
C ILE A 74 -13.78 -4.65 7.99
N ILE A 75 -13.78 -5.94 8.34
CA ILE A 75 -14.11 -6.40 9.70
C ILE A 75 -13.05 -5.91 10.70
N ALA A 76 -11.77 -6.01 10.36
CA ALA A 76 -10.68 -5.54 11.21
C ALA A 76 -10.73 -4.02 11.43
N THR A 77 -11.01 -3.26 10.37
CA THR A 77 -11.14 -1.79 10.46
C THR A 77 -12.35 -1.39 11.28
N ALA A 78 -13.51 -2.02 11.09
CA ALA A 78 -14.71 -1.77 11.88
C ALA A 78 -14.52 -2.14 13.36
N ALA A 79 -13.86 -3.27 13.64
CA ALA A 79 -13.55 -3.68 15.00
C ALA A 79 -12.54 -2.73 15.69
N CYS A 80 -11.51 -2.27 14.98
CA CYS A 80 -10.56 -1.30 15.52
C CYS A 80 -11.21 0.07 15.75
N LEU A 81 -12.10 0.52 14.86
CA LEU A 81 -12.84 1.77 15.03
C LEU A 81 -13.70 1.76 16.30
N LEU A 82 -14.37 0.63 16.59
CA LEU A 82 -15.17 0.45 17.79
C LEU A 82 -14.32 0.34 19.07
N ALA A 83 -13.13 -0.24 18.99
CA ALA A 83 -12.29 -0.51 20.16
C ALA A 83 -11.33 0.64 20.53
N PHE A 84 -10.78 1.35 19.54
CA PHE A 84 -9.70 2.34 19.74
C PHE A 84 -10.08 3.77 19.37
N GLY A 85 -11.25 4.00 18.75
CA GLY A 85 -11.65 5.32 18.28
C GLY A 85 -10.87 5.78 17.03
N PRO A 86 -11.29 6.90 16.41
CA PRO A 86 -10.74 7.38 15.13
C PRO A 86 -9.30 7.89 15.24
N ASP A 87 -8.89 8.41 16.40
CA ASP A 87 -7.59 9.09 16.57
C ASP A 87 -6.36 8.16 16.48
N ASN A 88 -6.52 6.86 16.74
CA ASN A 88 -5.42 5.88 16.67
C ASN A 88 -5.80 4.62 15.89
N LEU A 89 -6.68 4.71 14.89
CA LEU A 89 -7.15 3.56 14.11
C LEU A 89 -6.07 2.94 13.22
N VAL A 90 -5.23 3.77 12.57
CA VAL A 90 -4.41 3.33 11.43
C VAL A 90 -3.36 2.28 11.81
N ILE A 91 -2.62 2.52 12.90
CA ILE A 91 -1.54 1.62 13.38
C ILE A 91 -2.08 0.24 13.81
N PRO A 92 -3.08 0.14 14.72
CA PRO A 92 -3.63 -1.15 15.13
C PRO A 92 -4.38 -1.87 14.00
N ALA A 93 -5.08 -1.14 13.12
CA ALA A 93 -5.73 -1.76 11.96
C ALA A 93 -4.72 -2.41 11.00
N MET A 94 -3.61 -1.72 10.70
CA MET A 94 -2.52 -2.30 9.89
C MET A 94 -1.93 -3.55 10.54
N LEU A 95 -1.64 -3.52 11.84
CA LEU A 95 -1.14 -4.69 12.58
C LEU A 95 -2.13 -5.86 12.55
N ALA A 96 -3.42 -5.59 12.76
CA ALA A 96 -4.46 -6.62 12.74
C ALA A 96 -4.61 -7.24 11.33
N ILE A 97 -4.64 -6.42 10.28
CA ILE A 97 -4.76 -6.89 8.89
C ILE A 97 -3.56 -7.76 8.52
N VAL A 98 -2.33 -7.32 8.86
CA VAL A 98 -1.11 -8.10 8.62
C VAL A 98 -1.12 -9.41 9.40
N ALA A 99 -1.47 -9.38 10.69
CA ALA A 99 -1.55 -10.59 11.52
C ALA A 99 -2.56 -11.60 10.97
N ILE A 100 -3.74 -11.14 10.56
CA ILE A 100 -4.78 -12.00 9.99
C ILE A 100 -4.35 -12.54 8.62
N LEU A 101 -3.75 -11.72 7.76
CA LEU A 101 -3.26 -12.17 6.44
C LEU A 101 -2.10 -13.16 6.55
N LEU A 102 -1.16 -12.95 7.48
CA LEU A 102 -0.05 -13.88 7.72
C LEU A 102 -0.56 -15.22 8.29
N THR A 103 -1.55 -15.18 9.17
CA THR A 103 -2.18 -16.38 9.73
C THR A 103 -3.04 -17.10 8.67
N GLY A 104 -3.75 -16.34 7.83
CA GLY A 104 -4.56 -16.84 6.72
C GLY A 104 -3.75 -17.40 5.55
N ARG A 105 -2.53 -16.89 5.30
CA ARG A 105 -1.60 -17.41 4.28
C ARG A 105 -1.32 -18.91 4.46
N LYS A 106 -1.25 -19.39 5.71
CA LYS A 106 -1.06 -20.82 6.00
C LYS A 106 -2.24 -21.70 5.52
N LYS A 107 -3.45 -21.15 5.38
CA LYS A 107 -4.63 -21.88 4.90
C LYS A 107 -4.90 -21.72 3.40
N LEU A 108 -4.28 -20.74 2.73
CA LEU A 108 -4.45 -20.45 1.30
C LEU A 108 -3.43 -21.17 0.40
N CYS A 109 -2.29 -21.62 0.94
CA CYS A 109 -1.28 -22.42 0.24
C CYS A 109 -1.29 -23.91 0.67
N THR A 110 -2.47 -24.50 0.87
CA THR A 110 -2.66 -25.95 0.99
C THR A 110 -3.79 -26.38 0.07
#